data_AF-A0A968NJL1-F1
#
_entry.id   AF-A0A968NJL1-F1
#
_cell.length_a   1.000
_cell.length_b   1.000
_cell.length_c   1.000
_cell.angle_alpha   90.00
_cell.angle_beta   90.00
_cell.angle_gamma   90.00
#
_symmetry.space_group_name_H-M   'P 1'
#
loop_
_entity.id
_entity.type
_entity.pdbx_description
1 polymer ?
#
loop_
_entity_poly.entity_id
_entity_poly.type
_entity_poly.pdbx_seq_one_letter_code
_entity_poly.pdbx_strand_id
1 'polypeptide(L)'
;KQILQLQRIGLDIEPFGEQLWVVRTIPTILQKRDDTAEAILELSKGGDLQAAQVAVACRSAIRNGTHLTQQEMQILLDQWHATRNPHTCPHGRPICLSLDEPALARFFRRHWVIGKSQWN
;
A
#
# COMPACT_ATOMS: atom_id res chain seq x y z
N LYS A 1 15.90 22.51 5.50
CA LYS A 1 14.83 22.13 4.52
C LYS A 1 14.16 20.82 4.89
N GLN A 2 14.90 19.72 5.06
CA GLN A 2 14.37 18.39 5.42
C GLN A 2 13.61 18.37 6.75
N ILE A 3 14.12 19.02 7.81
CA ILE A 3 13.44 19.08 9.12
C ILE A 3 12.04 19.70 9.03
N LEU A 4 11.92 20.87 8.38
CA LEU A 4 10.64 21.54 8.18
C LEU A 4 9.63 20.66 7.44
N GLN A 5 10.12 19.84 6.51
CA GLN A 5 9.28 18.93 5.75
C GLN A 5 8.78 17.78 6.62
N LEU A 6 9.67 17.18 7.42
CA LEU A 6 9.32 16.15 8.39
C LEU A 6 8.30 16.67 9.42
N GLN A 7 8.43 17.92 9.88
CA GLN A 7 7.45 18.57 10.74
C GLN A 7 6.10 18.78 10.04
N ARG A 8 6.09 19.17 8.75
CA ARG A 8 4.86 19.32 7.96
C ARG A 8 4.11 18.00 7.75
N ILE A 9 4.81 16.87 7.83
CA ILE A 9 4.19 15.54 7.77
C ILE A 9 3.82 14.98 9.15
N GLY A 10 3.96 15.79 10.21
CA GLY A 10 3.52 15.45 11.56
C GLY A 10 4.53 14.64 12.37
N LEU A 11 5.80 14.57 11.95
CA LEU A 11 6.86 13.99 12.76
C LEU A 11 7.41 15.04 13.72
N ASP A 12 7.49 14.68 15.00
CA ASP A 12 8.14 15.48 16.03
C ASP A 12 9.64 15.22 16.00
N ILE A 13 10.42 16.27 15.68
CA ILE A 13 11.86 16.20 15.49
C ILE A 13 12.54 17.35 16.21
N GLU A 14 13.52 16.99 17.03
CA GLU A 14 14.31 17.93 17.82
C GLU A 14 15.82 17.71 17.61
N PRO A 15 16.64 18.76 17.77
CA PRO A 15 18.09 18.63 17.71
C PRO A 15 18.63 17.84 18.91
N PHE A 16 19.64 16.99 18.66
CA PHE A 16 20.29 16.15 19.67
C PHE A 16 21.82 16.15 19.49
N GLY A 17 22.41 17.35 19.46
CA GLY A 17 23.85 17.55 19.24
C GLY A 17 24.18 18.06 17.84
N GLU A 18 25.47 18.11 17.53
CA GLU A 18 25.92 18.59 16.22
C GLU A 18 25.55 17.61 15.11
N GLN A 19 24.74 18.08 14.16
CA GLN A 19 24.26 17.28 13.02
C GLN A 19 23.49 16.00 13.42
N LEU A 20 22.93 15.97 14.62
CA LEU A 20 22.13 14.87 15.13
C LEU A 20 20.73 15.36 15.48
N TRP A 21 19.74 14.53 15.17
CA TRP A 21 18.34 14.80 15.44
C TRP A 21 17.67 13.56 16.02
N VAL A 22 16.75 13.79 16.95
CA VAL A 22 15.88 12.74 17.50
C VAL A 22 14.49 12.92 16.91
N VAL A 23 13.93 11.80 16.43
CA VAL A 23 12.54 11.72 16.01
C VAL A 23 11.74 11.13 17.17
N ARG A 24 10.87 11.93 17.80
CA ARG A 24 10.08 11.52 18.96
C ARG A 24 8.81 10.77 18.58
N THR A 25 8.24 11.10 17.42
CA THR A 25 7.00 10.48 16.93
C THR A 25 7.15 10.05 15.48
N ILE A 26 6.59 8.89 15.16
CA ILE A 26 6.48 8.37 13.80
C ILE A 26 5.09 7.74 13.60
N PRO A 27 4.57 7.71 12.36
CA PRO A 27 3.35 6.98 12.04
C PRO A 27 3.39 5.54 12.57
N THR A 28 2.32 5.08 13.21
CA THR A 28 2.24 3.74 13.81
C THR A 28 2.59 2.62 12.83
N ILE A 29 2.25 2.81 11.56
CA ILE A 29 2.52 1.85 10.49
C ILE A 29 4.02 1.68 10.17
N LEU A 30 4.85 2.64 10.57
CA LEU A 30 6.30 2.56 10.43
C LEU A 30 6.97 1.93 11.66
N GLN A 31 6.36 1.95 12.85
CA GLN A 31 7.04 1.57 14.11
C GLN A 31 7.63 0.16 14.14
N LYS A 32 7.02 -0.82 13.47
CA LYS A 32 7.44 -2.23 13.51
C LYS A 32 8.26 -2.66 12.28
N ARG A 33 8.81 -1.70 11.53
CA ARG A 33 9.52 -1.99 10.28
C ARG A 33 11.02 -1.87 10.46
N ASP A 34 11.75 -2.79 9.83
CA ASP A 34 13.21 -2.78 9.83
C ASP A 34 13.79 -1.61 9.02
N ASP A 35 13.05 -1.10 8.02
CA ASP A 35 13.47 0.01 7.14
C ASP A 35 12.99 1.39 7.63
N THR A 36 12.61 1.53 8.90
CA THR A 36 12.01 2.77 9.45
C THR A 36 12.89 4.00 9.25
N ALA A 37 14.18 3.91 9.55
CA ALA A 37 15.09 5.05 9.43
C ALA A 37 15.22 5.51 7.97
N GLU A 38 15.32 4.56 7.03
CA GLU A 38 15.41 4.85 5.61
C GLU A 38 14.09 5.41 5.06
N ALA A 39 12.96 4.90 5.52
CA ALA A 39 11.64 5.45 5.20
C ALA A 39 11.51 6.91 5.65
N ILE A 40 11.94 7.25 6.87
CA ILE A 40 11.94 8.63 7.38
C ILE A 40 12.86 9.51 6.54
N LEU A 41 14.06 9.03 6.21
CA LEU A 41 15.01 9.77 5.39
C LEU A 41 14.43 10.06 4.00
N GLU A 42 13.76 9.10 3.37
CA GLU A 42 13.10 9.29 2.09
C GLU A 42 11.93 10.27 2.16
N LEU A 43 11.12 10.22 3.22
CA LEU A 43 10.05 11.19 3.45
C LEU A 43 10.58 12.61 3.64
N SER A 44 11.78 12.75 4.21
CA SER A 44 12.47 14.04 4.35
C SER A 44 12.88 14.65 2.99
N LYS A 45 13.02 13.81 1.96
CA LYS A 45 13.40 14.21 0.59
C LYS A 45 12.19 14.46 -0.32
N GLY A 46 11.01 13.95 0.05
CA GLY A 46 9.77 14.01 -0.73
C GLY A 46 9.20 15.41 -0.95
N GLY A 47 7.99 15.50 -1.50
CA GLY A 47 7.25 16.75 -1.66
C GLY A 47 6.40 17.10 -0.43
N ASP A 48 5.24 17.70 -0.68
CA ASP A 48 4.21 18.01 0.31
C ASP A 48 3.67 16.78 1.07
N LEU A 49 2.73 17.03 1.99
CA LEU A 49 2.10 16.00 2.82
C LEU A 49 1.48 14.86 2.01
N GLN A 50 0.89 15.17 0.86
CA GLN A 50 0.21 14.17 0.04
C GLN A 50 1.22 13.20 -0.58
N ALA A 51 2.31 13.71 -1.13
CA ALA A 51 3.39 12.88 -1.66
C ALA A 51 4.00 11.97 -0.58
N ALA A 52 4.17 12.49 0.63
CA ALA A 52 4.64 11.72 1.77
C ALA A 52 3.66 10.60 2.17
N GLN A 53 2.35 10.89 2.25
CA GLN A 53 1.32 9.88 2.54
C GLN A 53 1.29 8.76 1.50
N VAL A 54 1.38 9.12 0.22
CA VAL A 54 1.46 8.15 -0.89
C VAL A 54 2.70 7.25 -0.77
N ALA A 55 3.85 7.83 -0.42
CA ALA A 55 5.09 7.08 -0.22
C ALA A 55 5.02 6.15 1.01
N VAL A 56 4.47 6.63 2.13
CA VAL A 56 4.24 5.79 3.34
C VAL A 56 3.34 4.62 2.98
N ALA A 57 2.17 4.88 2.40
CA ALA A 57 1.18 3.85 2.08
C ALA A 57 1.77 2.73 1.20
N CYS A 58 2.56 3.09 0.19
CA CYS A 58 3.21 2.13 -0.70
C CYS A 58 4.31 1.33 0.00
N ARG A 59 5.14 1.96 0.84
CA ARG A 59 6.19 1.24 1.58
C ARG A 59 5.61 0.29 2.61
N SER A 60 4.55 0.70 3.28
CA SER A 60 3.85 -0.08 4.30
C SER A 60 2.94 -1.18 3.76
N ALA A 61 2.66 -1.18 2.45
CA ALA A 61 1.79 -2.17 1.84
C ALA A 61 2.35 -3.59 1.97
N ILE A 62 1.44 -4.57 1.99
CA ILE A 62 1.77 -5.98 1.85
C ILE A 62 2.52 -6.17 0.52
N ARG A 63 3.69 -6.83 0.57
CA ARG A 63 4.57 -7.01 -0.58
C ARG A 63 4.41 -8.41 -1.18
N ASN A 64 4.84 -8.56 -2.43
CA ASN A 64 4.93 -9.87 -3.06
C ASN A 64 5.74 -10.84 -2.18
N GLY A 65 5.28 -12.08 -2.06
CA GLY A 65 5.89 -13.10 -1.20
C GLY A 65 5.50 -13.02 0.28
N THR A 66 4.69 -12.05 0.70
CA THR A 66 4.14 -12.04 2.06
C THR A 66 3.13 -13.18 2.19
N HIS A 67 3.39 -14.12 3.10
CA HIS A 67 2.44 -15.19 3.40
C HIS A 67 1.24 -14.62 4.17
N LEU A 68 0.03 -14.94 3.72
CA LEU A 68 -1.21 -14.55 4.38
C LEU A 68 -2.07 -15.79 4.63
N THR A 69 -2.68 -15.84 5.80
CA THR A 69 -3.76 -16.79 6.10
C THR A 69 -5.04 -16.38 5.36
N GLN A 70 -5.97 -17.32 5.18
CA GLN A 70 -7.25 -17.03 4.54
C GLN A 70 -8.05 -15.93 5.26
N GLN A 71 -7.95 -15.89 6.59
CA GLN A 71 -8.60 -14.84 7.39
C GLN A 71 -7.98 -13.45 7.12
N GLU A 72 -6.65 -13.35 7.05
CA GLU A 72 -5.96 -12.09 6.72
C GLU A 72 -6.30 -11.63 5.30
N MET A 73 -6.39 -12.56 4.35
CA MET A 73 -6.82 -12.25 2.98
C MET A 73 -8.25 -11.67 2.97
N GLN A 74 -9.19 -12.28 3.71
CA GLN A 74 -10.56 -11.79 3.77
C GLN A 74 -10.64 -10.38 4.37
N ILE A 75 -9.93 -10.16 5.49
CA ILE A 75 -9.85 -8.83 6.13
C ILE A 75 -9.31 -7.78 5.15
N LEU A 76 -8.27 -8.12 4.38
CA LEU A 76 -7.69 -7.23 3.38
C LEU A 76 -8.72 -6.85 2.30
N LEU A 77 -9.49 -7.83 1.80
CA LEU A 77 -10.54 -7.59 0.81
C LEU A 77 -11.67 -6.72 1.36
N ASP A 78 -12.10 -6.99 2.60
CA ASP A 78 -13.15 -6.20 3.26
C ASP A 78 -12.71 -4.74 3.46
N GLN A 79 -11.46 -4.53 3.90
CA GLN A 79 -10.87 -3.20 4.04
C GLN A 79 -10.75 -2.49 2.68
N TRP A 80 -10.33 -3.21 1.63
CA TRP A 80 -10.23 -2.65 0.28
C TRP A 80 -11.59 -2.21 -0.25
N HIS A 81 -12.64 -3.02 -0.08
CA HIS A 81 -14.00 -2.68 -0.48
C HIS A 81 -14.56 -1.46 0.26
N ALA A 82 -14.11 -1.21 1.49
CA ALA A 82 -14.52 -0.03 2.27
C ALA A 82 -13.79 1.27 1.86
N THR A 83 -12.80 1.21 0.97
CA THR A 83 -12.05 2.41 0.55
C THR A 83 -12.85 3.31 -0.39
N ARG A 84 -12.56 4.61 -0.38
CA ARG A 84 -13.24 5.60 -1.25
C ARG A 84 -12.92 5.46 -2.73
N ASN A 85 -11.74 4.94 -3.07
CA ASN A 85 -11.30 4.76 -4.46
C ASN A 85 -10.61 3.39 -4.62
N PRO A 86 -11.39 2.32 -4.87
CA PRO A 86 -10.86 0.96 -4.88
C PRO A 86 -10.22 0.55 -6.21
N HIS A 87 -10.21 1.41 -7.24
CA HIS A 87 -9.77 1.02 -8.58
C HIS A 87 -8.28 1.23 -8.83
N THR A 88 -7.69 2.27 -8.22
CA THR A 88 -6.29 2.65 -8.44
C THR A 88 -5.57 2.89 -7.12
N CYS A 89 -4.32 2.48 -7.04
CA CYS A 89 -3.48 2.85 -5.90
C CYS A 89 -3.18 4.35 -5.94
N PRO A 90 -2.65 4.95 -4.86
CA PRO A 90 -2.34 6.38 -4.83
C PRO A 90 -1.29 6.85 -5.87
N HIS A 91 -0.60 5.92 -6.54
CA HIS A 91 0.30 6.18 -7.66
C HIS A 91 -0.35 5.99 -9.05
N GLY A 92 -1.64 5.62 -9.10
CA GLY A 92 -2.40 5.42 -10.35
C GLY A 92 -2.35 4.01 -10.94
N ARG A 93 -1.66 3.04 -10.31
CA ARG A 93 -1.65 1.65 -10.80
C ARG A 93 -3.01 0.98 -10.52
N PRO A 94 -3.57 0.19 -11.45
CA PRO A 94 -4.78 -0.56 -11.20
C PRO A 94 -4.56 -1.58 -10.07
N ILE A 95 -5.54 -1.71 -9.17
CA ILE A 95 -5.46 -2.61 -8.01
C ILE A 95 -5.88 -4.04 -8.38
N CYS A 96 -6.90 -4.18 -9.23
CA CYS A 96 -7.41 -5.48 -9.65
C CYS A 96 -7.64 -5.53 -11.16
N LEU A 97 -7.51 -6.74 -11.71
CA LEU A 97 -7.98 -7.08 -13.05
C LEU A 97 -9.19 -7.99 -12.90
N SER A 98 -10.35 -7.55 -13.39
CA SER A 98 -11.52 -8.42 -13.49
C SER A 98 -11.40 -9.25 -14.75
N LEU A 99 -11.50 -10.58 -14.61
CA LEU A 99 -11.58 -11.50 -15.73
C LEU A 99 -13.00 -12.05 -15.75
N ASP A 100 -13.80 -11.60 -16.71
CA ASP A 100 -15.12 -12.16 -16.95
C ASP A 100 -14.99 -13.56 -17.55
N GLU A 101 -15.88 -14.44 -17.13
CA GLU A 101 -15.88 -15.85 -17.55
C GLU A 101 -15.92 -16.02 -19.08
N PRO A 102 -16.72 -15.26 -19.86
CA PRO A 102 -16.72 -15.36 -21.32
C PRO A 102 -15.39 -14.94 -21.95
N ALA A 103 -14.73 -13.89 -21.44
CA ALA A 103 -13.42 -13.50 -21.96
C ALA A 103 -12.36 -14.55 -21.63
N LEU A 104 -12.39 -15.14 -20.44
CA LEU A 104 -11.48 -16.21 -20.05
C LEU A 104 -11.71 -17.45 -20.94
N ALA A 105 -12.97 -17.84 -21.16
CA ALA A 105 -13.34 -18.93 -22.05
C ALA A 105 -12.78 -18.70 -23.47
N ARG A 106 -13.03 -17.51 -24.03
CA ARG A 106 -12.55 -17.11 -25.35
C ARG A 106 -11.02 -17.15 -25.45
N PHE A 107 -10.31 -16.70 -24.41
CA PHE A 107 -8.84 -16.76 -24.36
C PHE A 107 -8.32 -18.20 -24.51
N PHE A 108 -8.98 -19.16 -23.85
CA PHE A 108 -8.67 -20.59 -24.00
C PHE A 108 -9.30 -21.26 -25.23
N ARG A 109 -9.97 -20.50 -26.12
CA ARG A 109 -10.75 -21.02 -27.25
C ARG A 109 -11.83 -22.03 -26.83
N ARG A 110 -12.46 -21.79 -25.68
CA ARG A 110 -13.56 -22.58 -25.13
C ARG A 110 -14.85 -21.76 -25.13
N HIS A 111 -15.98 -22.45 -25.21
CA HIS A 111 -17.32 -21.88 -25.02
C HIS A 111 -17.92 -22.49 -23.76
N TRP A 112 -17.65 -21.89 -22.61
CA TRP A 112 -18.30 -22.30 -21.36
C TRP A 112 -19.64 -21.56 -21.22
N VAL A 113 -20.71 -22.31 -20.98
CA VAL A 113 -22.01 -21.80 -20.55
C VAL A 113 -22.32 -22.46 -19.21
N ILE A 114 -21.97 -21.81 -18.09
CA ILE A 114 -22.34 -22.34 -16.78
C ILE A 114 -23.86 -22.21 -16.61
N GLY A 115 -24.48 -23.37 -16.45
CA GLY A 115 -25.92 -23.62 -16.63
C GLY A 115 -26.20 -24.85 -17.51
N LYS A 116 -25.21 -25.30 -18.31
CA LYS A 116 -25.25 -26.57 -19.07
C LYS A 116 -23.97 -27.39 -18.95
N SER A 117 -23.31 -27.36 -17.79
CA SER A 117 -22.27 -28.35 -17.49
C SER A 117 -22.95 -29.66 -17.11
N GLN A 118 -23.00 -30.58 -18.09
CA GLN A 118 -23.15 -32.00 -17.83
C GLN A 118 -21.94 -32.45 -16.99
N TRP A 119 -22.09 -32.40 -15.68
CA TRP A 119 -21.30 -33.22 -14.77
C TRP A 119 -22.02 -34.57 -14.70
N ASN A 120 -21.63 -35.49 -15.60
CA ASN A 120 -21.74 -36.93 -15.34
C ASN A 120 -20.38 -37.40 -14.85
#